data_AF-A0A535ED95-F1
#
_entry.id   AF-A0A535ED95-F1
#
_cell.length_a   1.000
_cell.length_b   1.000
_cell.length_c   1.000
_cell.angle_alpha   90.00
_cell.angle_beta   90.00
_cell.angle_gamma   90.00
#
_symmetry.space_group_name_H-M   'P 1'
#
loop_
_entity.id
_entity.type
_entity.pdbx_description
1 polymer ?
#
loop_
_entity_poly.entity_id
_entity_poly.type
_entity_poly.pdbx_seq_one_letter_code
_entity_poly.pdbx_strand_id
1 'polypeptide(L)'
;MTNSARRGLALALATAFVLAACGAIGGSGPSATLCPPATLESVTVDTKAVVPVTYAVLIDRAYTGDAKRSPSYPWPQLPRTALETVAAALPKLDLHPGDAVMGAWISHNSNNTSEIFLPISQVTRAPMPELPAAPTAPKLPLNKLECNEYAASVRTFNEAATVWRAKVIELQQRANDEDQRNVASFITSTWAAIRAAAPSQDPVGTDIFGGLAVASGVFTANPGTHKLVVFSDMTDTIGNPVRPDLAQSEVLVALYHRDDASDQGKGQKDWEATFKALGARAPVFLPWAATTADKLAEQLKGSAR
;
A
#
# COMPACT_ATOMS: atom_id res chain seq x y z
N MET A 1 41.66 32.60 -10.99
CA MET A 1 42.64 31.54 -11.28
C MET A 1 41.96 30.19 -11.12
N THR A 2 41.84 29.50 -12.26
CA THR A 2 41.66 28.05 -12.54
C THR A 2 41.33 27.00 -11.48
N ASN A 3 40.33 26.16 -11.84
CA ASN A 3 40.23 24.68 -11.80
C ASN A 3 40.13 23.96 -10.43
N SER A 4 39.31 22.91 -10.16
CA SER A 4 38.39 22.07 -10.94
C SER A 4 37.53 21.17 -10.02
N ALA A 5 36.22 21.09 -10.30
CA ALA A 5 35.40 19.88 -10.52
C ALA A 5 35.29 18.74 -9.47
N ARG A 6 34.05 18.37 -9.09
CA ARG A 6 33.19 17.31 -9.71
C ARG A 6 32.23 16.62 -8.70
N ARG A 7 31.03 16.28 -9.20
CA ARG A 7 29.96 15.37 -8.71
C ARG A 7 28.91 16.01 -7.77
N GLY A 8 27.62 16.02 -8.07
CA GLY A 8 26.91 15.49 -9.23
C GLY A 8 25.40 15.75 -9.09
N LEU A 9 24.84 16.46 -10.07
CA LEU A 9 23.40 16.62 -10.29
C LEU A 9 23.25 16.82 -11.80
N ALA A 10 22.79 15.79 -12.51
CA ALA A 10 22.34 15.89 -13.91
C ALA A 10 21.68 14.57 -14.33
N LEU A 11 20.35 14.56 -14.43
CA LEU A 11 19.63 13.68 -15.35
C LEU A 11 18.65 14.55 -16.14
N ALA A 12 19.19 15.25 -17.13
CA ALA A 12 18.45 15.96 -18.15
C ALA A 12 19.08 15.56 -19.50
N LEU A 13 18.21 15.17 -20.44
CA LEU A 13 18.45 15.01 -21.88
C LEU A 13 19.66 14.17 -22.34
N ALA A 14 19.37 12.91 -22.68
CA ALA A 14 19.99 12.18 -23.79
C ALA A 14 18.94 11.14 -24.23
N THR A 15 18.44 11.12 -25.47
CA THR A 15 19.20 10.79 -26.66
C THR A 15 18.55 11.38 -27.92
N ALA A 16 19.19 12.41 -28.48
CA ALA A 16 19.20 12.64 -29.91
C ALA A 16 20.66 12.44 -30.33
N PHE A 17 21.00 11.29 -30.93
CA PHE A 17 22.05 11.16 -31.94
C PHE A 17 22.17 9.71 -32.46
N VAL A 18 22.39 9.64 -33.77
CA VAL A 18 22.80 8.50 -34.62
C VAL A 18 21.67 7.71 -35.30
N LEU A 19 21.31 8.15 -36.52
CA LEU A 19 21.41 7.32 -37.73
C LEU A 19 21.50 8.24 -38.96
N ALA A 20 22.66 8.90 -39.08
CA ALA A 20 23.24 9.20 -40.38
C ALA A 20 24.04 7.96 -40.81
N ALA A 21 23.38 7.00 -41.45
CA ALA A 21 24.02 5.94 -42.21
C ALA A 21 23.24 5.75 -43.51
N CYS A 22 23.48 6.70 -44.41
CA CYS A 22 23.23 6.52 -45.83
C CYS A 22 24.59 6.16 -46.45
N GLY A 23 24.72 4.95 -46.98
CA GLY A 23 25.94 4.41 -47.62
C GLY A 23 25.77 2.91 -47.85
N ALA A 24 25.07 2.46 -48.89
CA ALA A 24 25.50 2.36 -50.29
C ALA A 24 26.03 0.96 -50.64
N ILE A 25 25.22 0.18 -51.35
CA ILE A 25 25.60 -0.54 -52.60
C ILE A 25 24.31 -0.61 -53.44
N GLY A 26 24.06 0.10 -54.54
CA GLY A 26 24.70 1.16 -55.30
C GLY A 26 23.67 1.71 -56.33
N GLY A 27 23.85 2.94 -56.84
CA GLY A 27 23.07 3.48 -57.97
C GLY A 27 22.53 4.91 -57.79
N SER A 28 23.29 5.87 -58.31
CA SER A 28 23.24 7.34 -58.19
C SER A 28 22.22 8.07 -59.08
N GLY A 29 21.47 9.02 -58.50
CA GLY A 29 20.67 10.04 -59.20
C GLY A 29 19.98 11.01 -58.22
N PRO A 30 19.60 12.24 -58.63
CA PRO A 30 19.11 13.34 -57.76
C PRO A 30 17.70 13.13 -57.17
N SER A 31 17.21 11.89 -57.16
CA SER A 31 15.90 11.49 -56.64
C SER A 31 15.99 10.19 -55.83
N ALA A 32 17.11 9.99 -55.10
CA ALA A 32 17.24 8.88 -54.16
C ALA A 32 16.31 9.10 -52.97
N THR A 33 15.03 8.77 -53.14
CA THR A 33 13.99 8.83 -52.13
C THR A 33 14.29 7.79 -51.05
N LEU A 34 14.86 8.26 -49.94
CA LEU A 34 14.97 7.52 -48.69
C LEU A 34 13.57 7.21 -48.18
N CYS A 35 13.24 5.93 -48.10
CA CYS A 35 11.91 5.49 -47.67
C CYS A 35 11.79 5.77 -46.15
N PRO A 36 10.72 6.47 -45.71
CA PRO A 36 10.64 6.97 -44.34
C PRO A 36 10.58 5.83 -43.32
N PRO A 37 11.31 5.92 -42.18
CA PRO A 37 11.32 4.85 -41.19
C PRO A 37 9.95 4.71 -40.51
N ALA A 38 9.53 3.47 -40.27
CA ALA A 38 8.42 3.17 -39.36
C ALA A 38 8.90 3.39 -37.92
N THR A 39 8.80 4.62 -37.40
CA THR A 39 9.13 4.91 -36.00
C THR A 39 7.91 4.69 -35.12
N LEU A 40 7.87 3.53 -34.48
CA LEU A 40 7.00 3.27 -33.34
C LEU A 40 7.70 3.84 -32.09
N GLU A 41 7.13 4.86 -31.46
CA GLU A 41 7.49 5.17 -30.08
C GLU A 41 7.06 3.97 -29.21
N SER A 42 8.00 3.38 -28.48
CA SER A 42 7.72 2.24 -27.61
C SER A 42 6.61 2.59 -26.61
N VAL A 43 5.51 1.85 -26.64
CA VAL A 43 4.43 2.01 -25.66
C VAL A 43 4.81 1.22 -24.42
N THR A 44 5.35 1.92 -23.42
CA THR A 44 5.40 1.40 -22.05
C THR A 44 3.98 1.42 -21.48
N VAL A 45 3.37 0.25 -21.41
CA VAL A 45 2.20 0.03 -20.55
C VAL A 45 2.71 0.10 -19.11
N ASP A 46 2.22 1.05 -18.32
CA ASP A 46 2.61 1.16 -16.91
C ASP A 46 1.99 -0.01 -16.15
N THR A 47 2.74 -1.10 -16.04
CA THR A 47 2.36 -2.30 -15.28
C THR A 47 2.90 -2.24 -13.87
N LYS A 48 3.02 -1.06 -13.24
CA LYS A 48 3.48 -0.96 -11.85
C LYS A 48 2.59 -1.80 -10.95
N ALA A 49 3.08 -2.99 -10.62
CA ALA A 49 2.49 -3.85 -9.62
C ALA A 49 2.76 -3.22 -8.25
N VAL A 50 1.76 -2.53 -7.70
CA VAL A 50 1.79 -2.08 -6.31
C VAL A 50 1.74 -3.32 -5.43
N VAL A 51 2.73 -3.45 -4.54
CA VAL A 51 2.76 -4.53 -3.53
C VAL A 51 1.62 -4.26 -2.55
N PRO A 52 0.67 -5.20 -2.37
CA PRO A 52 -0.44 -5.01 -1.45
C PRO A 52 0.03 -4.79 -0.01
N VAL A 53 -0.73 -3.99 0.72
CA VAL A 53 -0.53 -3.74 2.15
C VAL A 53 -1.66 -4.40 2.94
N THR A 54 -1.30 -5.15 3.99
CA THR A 54 -2.26 -5.69 4.95
C THR A 54 -2.18 -4.91 6.25
N TYR A 55 -3.29 -4.29 6.64
CA TYR A 55 -3.46 -3.55 7.88
C TYR A 55 -4.22 -4.39 8.89
N ALA A 56 -3.60 -4.70 10.02
CA ALA A 56 -4.26 -5.32 11.16
C ALA A 56 -4.41 -4.29 12.28
N VAL A 57 -5.60 -4.25 12.88
CA VAL A 57 -5.93 -3.41 14.03
C VAL A 57 -6.34 -4.30 15.20
N LEU A 58 -5.62 -4.16 16.30
CA LEU A 58 -5.90 -4.86 17.55
C LEU A 58 -6.32 -3.82 18.60
N ILE A 59 -7.48 -4.02 19.20
CA ILE A 59 -8.02 -3.12 20.22
C ILE A 59 -8.24 -3.88 21.53
N ASP A 60 -7.60 -3.41 22.58
CA ASP A 60 -7.76 -3.94 23.92
C ASP A 60 -9.15 -3.66 24.48
N ARG A 61 -9.76 -4.69 25.09
CA ARG A 61 -11.07 -4.60 25.75
C ARG A 61 -10.96 -4.54 27.27
N ALA A 62 -9.79 -4.80 27.84
CA ALA A 62 -9.67 -4.87 29.28
C ALA A 62 -9.87 -3.51 29.94
N TYR A 63 -10.56 -3.61 31.05
CA TYR A 63 -10.95 -2.55 31.96
C TYR A 63 -9.74 -1.83 32.61
N THR A 64 -9.61 -0.51 32.44
CA THR A 64 -8.81 0.36 33.33
C THR A 64 -9.67 0.99 34.41
N GLY A 65 -10.23 0.17 35.29
CA GLY A 65 -10.67 0.67 36.57
C GLY A 65 -9.53 0.70 37.56
N ASP A 66 -8.96 1.89 37.74
CA ASP A 66 -8.90 2.39 39.10
C ASP A 66 -9.72 3.68 39.22
N ALA A 67 -11.05 3.51 39.24
CA ALA A 67 -12.00 4.56 39.59
C ALA A 67 -11.74 5.17 41.00
N LYS A 68 -10.77 4.66 41.77
CA LYS A 68 -10.36 5.20 43.07
C LYS A 68 -9.14 6.13 43.02
N ARG A 69 -8.43 6.27 41.89
CA ARG A 69 -7.16 7.03 41.85
C ARG A 69 -7.22 8.43 41.22
N SER A 70 -8.21 8.76 40.40
CA SER A 70 -8.38 10.15 39.93
C SER A 70 -9.80 10.47 39.45
N PRO A 71 -10.63 11.16 40.26
CA PRO A 71 -11.96 11.65 39.86
C PRO A 71 -11.93 12.74 38.78
N SER A 72 -10.74 13.29 38.48
CA SER A 72 -10.54 14.45 37.62
C SER A 72 -10.48 14.14 36.12
N TYR A 73 -10.51 12.87 35.71
CA TYR A 73 -10.51 12.50 34.29
C TYR A 73 -11.72 11.59 33.98
N PRO A 74 -12.70 12.05 33.17
CA PRO A 74 -13.68 11.15 32.58
C PRO A 74 -12.96 10.29 31.54
N TRP A 75 -12.32 9.21 32.00
CA TRP A 75 -11.46 8.38 31.16
C TRP A 75 -12.28 7.75 30.03
N PRO A 76 -11.90 7.97 28.76
CA PRO A 76 -12.71 7.52 27.64
C PRO A 76 -12.75 6.00 27.57
N GLN A 77 -13.86 5.48 27.08
CA GLN A 77 -14.00 4.08 26.71
C GLN A 77 -12.91 3.75 25.66
N LEU A 78 -11.71 3.30 26.08
CA LEU A 78 -10.57 3.02 25.20
C LEU A 78 -10.98 2.27 23.93
N PRO A 79 -11.82 1.20 24.01
CA PRO A 79 -12.31 0.53 22.81
C PRO A 79 -13.07 1.46 21.85
N ARG A 80 -13.93 2.33 22.38
CA ARG A 80 -14.73 3.26 21.58
C ARG A 80 -13.86 4.34 20.95
N THR A 81 -12.95 4.93 21.71
CA THR A 81 -12.03 5.95 21.20
C THR A 81 -11.10 5.38 20.14
N ALA A 82 -10.60 4.14 20.33
CA ALA A 82 -9.81 3.43 19.33
C ALA A 82 -10.61 3.20 18.04
N LEU A 83 -11.83 2.64 18.13
CA LEU A 83 -12.70 2.43 16.97
C LEU A 83 -12.97 3.75 16.21
N GLU A 84 -13.31 4.83 16.93
CA GLU A 84 -13.58 6.14 16.31
C GLU A 84 -12.33 6.72 15.65
N THR A 85 -11.15 6.56 16.26
CA THR A 85 -9.88 7.00 15.70
C THR A 85 -9.53 6.22 14.43
N VAL A 86 -9.68 4.90 14.44
CA VAL A 86 -9.43 4.03 13.28
C VAL A 86 -10.41 4.34 12.15
N ALA A 87 -11.70 4.48 12.45
CA ALA A 87 -12.72 4.86 11.47
C ALA A 87 -12.40 6.22 10.81
N ALA A 88 -11.96 7.20 11.59
CA ALA A 88 -11.57 8.52 11.08
C ALA A 88 -10.23 8.52 10.31
N ALA A 89 -9.34 7.57 10.58
CA ALA A 89 -8.06 7.42 9.89
C ALA A 89 -8.20 6.69 8.54
N LEU A 90 -9.14 5.73 8.44
CA LEU A 90 -9.34 4.91 7.25
C LEU A 90 -9.43 5.70 5.92
N PRO A 91 -10.27 6.75 5.77
CA PRO A 91 -10.34 7.51 4.52
C PRO A 91 -9.07 8.33 4.23
N LYS A 92 -8.16 8.45 5.20
CA LYS A 92 -6.90 9.17 5.06
C LYS A 92 -5.77 8.22 4.66
N LEU A 93 -5.96 6.91 4.72
CA LEU A 93 -4.97 5.93 4.26
C LEU A 93 -4.91 5.93 2.73
N ASP A 94 -3.70 5.78 2.18
CA ASP A 94 -3.49 5.65 0.74
C ASP A 94 -3.74 4.17 0.35
N LEU A 95 -5.01 3.74 0.42
CA LEU A 95 -5.43 2.38 0.09
C LEU A 95 -5.41 2.14 -1.42
N HIS A 96 -4.92 0.98 -1.81
CA HIS A 96 -4.81 0.53 -3.20
C HIS A 96 -5.62 -0.75 -3.45
N PRO A 97 -5.97 -1.04 -4.71
CA PRO A 97 -6.59 -2.31 -5.09
C PRO A 97 -5.72 -3.52 -4.72
N GLY A 98 -6.28 -4.43 -3.93
CA GLY A 98 -5.61 -5.58 -3.34
C GLY A 98 -5.16 -5.41 -1.89
N ASP A 99 -5.18 -4.19 -1.34
CA ASP A 99 -4.91 -3.98 0.09
C ASP A 99 -5.96 -4.68 0.96
N ALA A 100 -5.58 -5.10 2.16
CA ALA A 100 -6.42 -5.84 3.09
C ALA A 100 -6.51 -5.15 4.45
N VAL A 101 -7.68 -5.20 5.08
CA VAL A 101 -7.88 -4.69 6.45
C VAL A 101 -8.52 -5.75 7.32
N MET A 102 -8.03 -5.87 8.55
CA MET A 102 -8.51 -6.77 9.59
C MET A 102 -8.61 -6.02 10.92
N GLY A 103 -9.67 -6.27 11.69
CA GLY A 103 -9.87 -5.74 13.03
C GLY A 103 -10.32 -6.81 14.03
N ALA A 104 -9.53 -7.01 15.09
CA ALA A 104 -9.84 -7.93 16.19
C ALA A 104 -9.81 -7.23 17.55
N TRP A 105 -10.64 -7.74 18.45
CA TRP A 105 -10.49 -7.47 19.86
C TRP A 105 -9.32 -8.26 20.44
N ILE A 106 -8.65 -7.67 21.43
CA ILE A 106 -7.74 -8.39 22.31
C ILE A 106 -8.56 -8.83 23.53
N SER A 107 -8.47 -10.11 23.90
CA SER A 107 -9.18 -10.68 25.05
C SER A 107 -8.36 -11.76 25.71
N HIS A 108 -8.81 -12.19 26.89
CA HIS A 108 -8.16 -13.26 27.62
C HIS A 108 -8.22 -14.61 26.89
N ASN A 109 -7.05 -15.11 26.44
CA ASN A 109 -6.80 -16.51 26.08
C ASN A 109 -7.69 -17.09 24.96
N SER A 110 -8.12 -16.25 24.02
CA SER A 110 -9.11 -16.61 23.01
C SER A 110 -8.52 -16.56 21.60
N ASN A 111 -8.24 -17.72 21.01
CA ASN A 111 -8.06 -17.86 19.54
C ASN A 111 -9.40 -17.77 18.80
N ASN A 112 -10.43 -17.22 19.44
CA ASN A 112 -11.78 -17.22 18.91
C ASN A 112 -11.91 -16.15 17.82
N THR A 113 -12.00 -16.61 16.58
CA THR A 113 -12.25 -15.74 15.43
C THR A 113 -13.60 -15.04 15.48
N SER A 114 -14.51 -15.38 16.41
CA SER A 114 -15.74 -14.62 16.64
C SER A 114 -15.49 -13.25 17.29
N GLU A 115 -14.28 -13.00 17.78
CA GLU A 115 -13.87 -11.70 18.35
C GLU A 115 -13.34 -10.73 17.31
N ILE A 116 -13.43 -11.12 16.05
CA ILE A 116 -13.14 -10.30 14.90
C ILE A 116 -14.35 -9.41 14.62
N PHE A 117 -14.21 -8.10 14.85
CA PHE A 117 -15.26 -7.13 14.51
C PHE A 117 -15.19 -6.72 13.03
N LEU A 118 -14.04 -6.94 12.39
CA LEU A 118 -13.83 -6.71 10.97
C LEU A 118 -13.04 -7.90 10.40
N PRO A 119 -13.69 -8.87 9.73
CA PRO A 119 -12.97 -9.96 9.07
C PRO A 119 -12.02 -9.39 8.02
N ILE A 120 -10.97 -10.16 7.71
CA ILE A 120 -10.02 -9.79 6.65
C ILE A 120 -10.85 -9.47 5.40
N SER A 121 -10.85 -8.20 5.03
CA SER A 121 -11.57 -7.68 3.89
C SER A 121 -10.56 -7.07 2.94
N GLN A 122 -10.62 -7.41 1.66
CA GLN A 122 -9.71 -6.93 0.64
C GLN A 122 -10.38 -5.89 -0.26
N VAL A 123 -9.62 -4.89 -0.68
CA VAL A 123 -10.04 -3.96 -1.72
C VAL A 123 -10.08 -4.72 -3.04
N THR A 124 -11.27 -4.87 -3.61
CA THR A 124 -11.44 -5.53 -4.91
C THR A 124 -10.67 -4.81 -6.00
N ARG A 125 -9.91 -5.57 -6.80
CA ARG A 125 -9.27 -5.06 -8.01
C ARG A 125 -10.19 -5.24 -9.21
N ALA A 126 -10.23 -4.23 -10.07
CA ALA A 126 -10.88 -4.31 -11.36
C ALA A 126 -10.29 -5.47 -12.17
N PRO A 127 -11.11 -6.21 -12.93
CA PRO A 127 -10.60 -7.24 -13.82
C PRO A 127 -9.63 -6.62 -14.82
N MET A 128 -8.50 -7.29 -15.05
CA MET A 128 -7.51 -6.81 -16.00
C MET A 128 -8.13 -6.78 -17.40
N PRO A 129 -8.22 -5.61 -18.06
CA PRO A 129 -8.88 -5.52 -19.34
C PRO A 129 -8.08 -6.29 -20.39
N GLU A 130 -8.78 -7.05 -21.25
CA GLU A 130 -8.16 -7.65 -22.42
C GLU A 130 -7.77 -6.53 -23.40
N LEU A 131 -6.47 -6.38 -23.63
CA LEU A 131 -5.96 -5.34 -24.52
C LEU A 131 -6.14 -5.79 -25.98
N PRO A 132 -6.61 -4.89 -26.88
CA PRO A 132 -6.68 -5.21 -28.30
C PRO A 132 -5.29 -5.55 -28.84
N ALA A 133 -5.21 -6.45 -29.81
CA ALA A 133 -3.95 -6.79 -30.46
C ALA A 133 -3.32 -5.55 -31.10
N ALA A 134 -2.01 -5.36 -30.88
CA ALA A 134 -1.27 -4.26 -31.48
C ALA A 134 -1.24 -4.41 -33.02
N PRO A 135 -1.33 -3.29 -33.77
CA PRO A 135 -1.19 -3.34 -35.22
C PRO A 135 0.18 -3.89 -35.60
N THR A 136 0.24 -4.69 -36.68
CA THR A 136 1.49 -5.28 -37.16
C THR A 136 2.26 -4.27 -38.00
N ALA A 137 3.54 -4.05 -37.67
CA ALA A 137 4.39 -3.13 -38.41
C ALA A 137 4.61 -3.59 -39.87
N PRO A 138 4.58 -2.69 -40.86
CA PRO A 138 4.84 -3.04 -42.25
C PRO A 138 6.30 -3.49 -42.44
N LYS A 139 6.50 -4.53 -43.26
CA LYS A 139 7.84 -5.03 -43.60
C LYS A 139 8.58 -3.99 -44.46
N LEU A 140 9.89 -3.86 -44.23
CA LEU A 140 10.75 -3.00 -45.04
C LEU A 140 10.72 -3.44 -46.52
N PRO A 141 10.66 -2.50 -47.47
CA PRO A 141 10.62 -2.79 -48.90
C PRO A 141 11.97 -3.33 -49.38
N LEU A 142 11.94 -4.26 -50.34
CA LEU A 142 13.14 -4.87 -50.92
C LEU A 142 13.63 -4.12 -52.16
N ASN A 143 12.79 -3.28 -52.78
CA ASN A 143 13.13 -2.51 -53.99
C ASN A 143 12.48 -1.11 -54.04
N LYS A 144 12.88 -0.29 -55.02
CA LYS A 144 12.43 1.11 -55.18
C LYS A 144 10.95 1.26 -55.57
N LEU A 145 10.34 0.26 -56.22
CA LEU A 145 8.93 0.30 -56.66
C LEU A 145 8.00 0.19 -55.43
N GLU A 146 8.40 -0.64 -54.47
CA GLU A 146 7.69 -0.88 -53.21
C GLU A 146 7.79 0.29 -52.22
N CYS A 147 8.67 1.27 -52.42
CA CYS A 147 8.85 2.35 -51.45
C CYS A 147 7.66 3.32 -51.34
N ASN A 148 6.93 3.55 -52.45
CA ASN A 148 5.69 4.36 -52.40
C ASN A 148 4.56 3.61 -51.68
N GLU A 149 4.43 2.31 -51.93
CA GLU A 149 3.47 1.43 -51.26
C GLU A 149 3.80 1.25 -49.78
N TYR A 150 5.10 1.17 -49.44
CA TYR A 150 5.61 1.17 -48.08
C TYR A 150 5.27 2.49 -47.36
N ALA A 151 5.48 3.65 -47.99
CA ALA A 151 5.15 4.94 -47.39
C ALA A 151 3.63 5.13 -47.14
N ALA A 152 2.78 4.50 -47.96
CA ALA A 152 1.34 4.44 -47.70
C ALA A 152 1.02 3.47 -46.54
N SER A 153 1.65 2.28 -46.53
CA SER A 153 1.50 1.27 -45.48
C SER A 153 1.96 1.77 -44.10
N VAL A 154 3.04 2.55 -44.04
CA VAL A 154 3.52 3.21 -42.82
C VAL A 154 2.52 4.26 -42.32
N ARG A 155 1.87 5.02 -43.21
CA ARG A 155 0.81 5.98 -42.84
C ARG A 155 -0.39 5.25 -42.24
N THR A 156 -0.91 4.23 -42.91
CA THR A 156 -2.02 3.41 -42.40
C THR A 156 -1.66 2.74 -41.07
N PHE A 157 -0.44 2.23 -40.94
CA PHE A 157 0.06 1.66 -39.70
C PHE A 157 0.09 2.69 -38.55
N ASN A 158 0.60 3.90 -38.79
CA ASN A 158 0.68 4.95 -37.78
C ASN A 158 -0.71 5.44 -37.34
N GLU A 159 -1.66 5.54 -38.28
CA GLU A 159 -3.06 5.84 -37.97
C GLU A 159 -3.67 4.74 -37.09
N ALA A 160 -3.51 3.47 -37.46
CA ALA A 160 -3.99 2.33 -36.69
C ALA A 160 -3.33 2.25 -35.30
N ALA A 161 -2.04 2.53 -35.19
CA ALA A 161 -1.31 2.59 -33.91
C ALA A 161 -1.82 3.70 -33.00
N THR A 162 -2.18 4.86 -33.57
CA THR A 162 -2.77 5.98 -32.82
C THR A 162 -4.14 5.60 -32.25
N VAL A 163 -5.00 4.97 -33.06
CA VAL A 163 -6.32 4.50 -32.63
C VAL A 163 -6.19 3.40 -31.57
N TRP A 164 -5.29 2.43 -31.79
CA TRP A 164 -5.02 1.37 -30.83
C TRP A 164 -4.54 1.93 -29.49
N ARG A 165 -3.60 2.89 -29.51
CA ARG A 165 -3.10 3.55 -28.30
C ARG A 165 -4.20 4.27 -27.54
N ALA A 166 -5.05 5.02 -28.25
CA ALA A 166 -6.20 5.68 -27.63
C ALA A 166 -7.12 4.65 -26.96
N LYS A 167 -7.33 3.49 -27.59
CA LYS A 167 -8.16 2.43 -27.02
C LYS A 167 -7.54 1.77 -25.78
N VAL A 168 -6.24 1.48 -25.81
CA VAL A 168 -5.51 0.93 -24.65
C VAL A 168 -5.58 1.88 -23.46
N ILE A 169 -5.35 3.18 -23.69
CA ILE A 169 -5.44 4.21 -22.65
C ILE A 169 -6.87 4.29 -22.09
N GLU A 170 -7.90 4.26 -22.94
CA GLU A 170 -9.31 4.27 -22.50
C GLU A 170 -9.63 3.08 -21.60
N LEU A 171 -9.20 1.87 -21.96
CA LEU A 171 -9.44 0.66 -21.18
C LEU A 171 -8.71 0.70 -19.83
N GLN A 172 -7.47 1.19 -19.82
CA GLN A 172 -6.70 1.37 -18.59
C GLN A 172 -7.34 2.42 -17.68
N GLN A 173 -7.77 3.56 -18.24
CA GLN A 173 -8.45 4.59 -17.46
C GLN A 173 -9.74 4.05 -16.85
N ARG A 174 -10.52 3.28 -17.60
CA ARG A 174 -11.75 2.65 -17.09
C ARG A 174 -11.47 1.69 -15.93
N ALA A 175 -10.43 0.87 -16.04
CA ALA A 175 -10.00 -0.03 -14.96
C ALA A 175 -9.55 0.77 -13.74
N ASN A 176 -8.77 1.84 -13.92
CA ASN A 176 -8.35 2.74 -12.85
C ASN A 176 -9.55 3.41 -12.16
N ASP A 177 -10.53 3.89 -12.93
CA ASP A 177 -11.74 4.51 -12.38
C ASP A 177 -12.57 3.50 -11.56
N GLU A 178 -12.61 2.24 -12.00
CA GLU A 178 -13.26 1.15 -11.26
C GLU A 178 -12.52 0.80 -9.98
N ASP A 179 -11.19 0.71 -10.04
CA ASP A 179 -10.33 0.54 -8.87
C ASP A 179 -10.55 1.66 -7.83
N GLN A 180 -10.63 2.93 -8.26
CA GLN A 180 -10.93 4.05 -7.35
C GLN A 180 -12.33 3.93 -6.73
N ARG A 181 -13.34 3.48 -7.48
CA ARG A 181 -14.68 3.21 -6.95
C ARG A 181 -14.66 2.07 -5.93
N ASN A 182 -13.90 1.01 -6.19
CA ASN A 182 -13.76 -0.12 -5.27
C ASN A 182 -13.09 0.30 -3.96
N VAL A 183 -12.04 1.13 -4.01
CA VAL A 183 -11.41 1.73 -2.82
C VAL A 183 -12.42 2.55 -2.02
N ALA A 184 -13.17 3.45 -2.66
CA ALA A 184 -14.16 4.27 -1.96
C ALA A 184 -15.30 3.45 -1.34
N SER A 185 -15.77 2.42 -2.04
CA SER A 185 -16.77 1.47 -1.53
C SER A 185 -16.25 0.69 -0.33
N PHE A 186 -15.00 0.20 -0.42
CA PHE A 186 -14.33 -0.51 0.67
C PHE A 186 -14.16 0.36 1.92
N ILE A 187 -13.75 1.62 1.76
CA ILE A 187 -13.63 2.57 2.87
C ILE A 187 -15.00 2.73 3.54
N THR A 188 -16.06 2.90 2.75
CA THR A 188 -17.42 3.10 3.25
C THR A 188 -17.93 1.88 4.03
N SER A 189 -17.78 0.68 3.48
CA SER A 189 -18.23 -0.56 4.12
C SER A 189 -17.43 -0.88 5.40
N THR A 190 -16.11 -0.73 5.33
CA THR A 190 -15.22 -0.96 6.47
C THR A 190 -15.47 0.04 7.59
N TRP A 191 -15.68 1.33 7.25
CA TRP A 191 -16.06 2.35 8.21
C TRP A 191 -17.39 2.02 8.90
N ALA A 192 -18.39 1.54 8.14
CA ALA A 192 -19.67 1.13 8.69
C ALA A 192 -19.52 -0.07 9.64
N ALA A 193 -18.70 -1.07 9.28
CA ALA A 193 -18.40 -2.23 10.13
C ALA A 193 -17.75 -1.80 11.46
N ILE A 194 -16.75 -0.90 11.41
CA ILE A 194 -16.08 -0.37 12.61
C ILE A 194 -17.08 0.37 13.51
N ARG A 195 -18.01 1.17 12.95
CA ARG A 195 -19.00 1.90 13.75
C ARG A 195 -20.13 1.03 14.30
N ALA A 196 -20.45 -0.06 13.60
CA ALA A 196 -21.40 -1.07 14.07
C ALA A 196 -20.81 -1.96 15.16
N ALA A 197 -19.47 -2.04 15.27
CA ALA A 197 -18.82 -2.76 16.34
C ALA A 197 -19.21 -2.18 17.71
N ALA A 198 -19.81 -3.01 18.55
CA ALA A 198 -20.19 -2.68 19.91
C ALA A 198 -19.16 -3.28 20.86
N PRO A 199 -18.22 -2.49 21.42
CA PRO A 199 -17.24 -3.02 22.34
C PRO A 199 -17.90 -3.45 23.66
N SER A 200 -17.72 -4.71 24.04
CA SER A 200 -17.97 -5.16 25.41
C SER A 200 -16.69 -4.93 26.24
N GLN A 201 -16.80 -4.32 27.41
CA GLN A 201 -15.67 -4.30 28.35
C GLN A 201 -15.45 -5.71 28.88
N ASP A 202 -14.20 -6.16 28.89
CA ASP A 202 -13.80 -7.40 29.54
C ASP A 202 -13.25 -7.09 30.94
N PRO A 203 -13.89 -7.57 32.02
CA PRO A 203 -13.40 -7.37 33.38
C PRO A 203 -12.22 -8.30 33.74
N VAL A 204 -11.88 -9.27 32.89
CA VAL A 204 -10.78 -10.22 33.09
C VAL A 204 -9.59 -9.80 32.21
N GLY A 205 -8.37 -9.90 32.74
CA GLY A 205 -7.16 -9.30 32.14
C GLY A 205 -6.87 -9.70 30.68
N THR A 206 -6.09 -8.88 29.98
CA THR A 206 -5.78 -9.03 28.55
C THR A 206 -4.75 -10.12 28.26
N ASP A 207 -4.96 -10.91 27.19
CA ASP A 207 -3.88 -11.65 26.54
C ASP A 207 -3.54 -11.04 25.18
N ILE A 208 -2.44 -10.29 25.15
CA ILE A 208 -1.93 -9.68 23.93
C ILE A 208 -1.48 -10.72 22.89
N PHE A 209 -0.98 -11.88 23.33
CA PHE A 209 -0.38 -12.86 22.43
C PHE A 209 -1.42 -13.58 21.58
N GLY A 210 -2.63 -13.81 22.09
CA GLY A 210 -3.75 -14.30 21.27
C GLY A 210 -4.08 -13.37 20.10
N GLY A 211 -4.20 -12.06 20.35
CA GLY A 211 -4.43 -11.06 19.31
C GLY A 211 -3.27 -10.98 18.29
N LEU A 212 -2.03 -11.04 18.77
CA LEU A 212 -0.84 -11.05 17.92
C LEU A 212 -0.72 -12.35 17.09
N ALA A 213 -1.16 -13.50 17.61
CA ALA A 213 -1.22 -14.76 16.87
C ALA A 213 -2.23 -14.70 15.73
N VAL A 214 -3.41 -14.10 15.95
CA VAL A 214 -4.38 -13.85 14.87
C VAL A 214 -3.79 -12.94 13.80
N ALA A 215 -3.16 -11.82 14.19
CA ALA A 215 -2.50 -10.92 13.25
C ALA A 215 -1.37 -11.61 12.45
N SER A 216 -0.54 -12.41 13.12
CA SER A 216 0.51 -13.20 12.49
C SER A 216 -0.03 -14.21 11.47
N GLY A 217 -1.14 -14.89 11.78
CA GLY A 217 -1.83 -15.77 10.83
C GLY A 217 -2.33 -15.00 9.60
N VAL A 218 -2.90 -13.81 9.80
CA VAL A 218 -3.34 -12.93 8.70
C VAL A 218 -2.16 -12.52 7.82
N PHE A 219 -1.05 -12.09 8.43
CA PHE A 219 0.17 -11.69 7.71
C PHE A 219 0.80 -12.83 6.94
N THR A 220 0.80 -14.04 7.51
CA THR A 220 1.29 -15.25 6.82
C THR A 220 0.42 -15.59 5.61
N ALA A 221 -0.90 -15.41 5.71
CA ALA A 221 -1.83 -15.68 4.61
C ALA A 221 -1.81 -14.61 3.50
N ASN A 222 -1.31 -13.40 3.78
CA ASN A 222 -1.33 -12.28 2.85
C ASN A 222 0.11 -11.80 2.57
N PRO A 223 0.80 -12.27 1.52
CA PRO A 223 2.15 -11.80 1.22
C PRO A 223 2.15 -10.31 0.86
N GLY A 224 3.12 -9.56 1.34
CA GLY A 224 3.23 -8.12 1.02
C GLY A 224 3.82 -7.31 2.16
N THR A 225 3.39 -6.06 2.25
CA THR A 225 3.75 -5.17 3.36
C THR A 225 2.73 -5.32 4.48
N HIS A 226 3.18 -5.44 5.72
CA HIS A 226 2.30 -5.62 6.87
C HIS A 226 2.40 -4.44 7.83
N LYS A 227 1.24 -4.02 8.32
CA LYS A 227 1.06 -2.87 9.20
C LYS A 227 0.19 -3.32 10.37
N LEU A 228 0.66 -3.14 11.59
CA LEU A 228 -0.06 -3.50 12.80
C LEU A 228 -0.29 -2.27 13.65
N VAL A 229 -1.54 -1.98 13.98
CA VAL A 229 -1.90 -1.00 15.01
C VAL A 229 -2.38 -1.73 16.25
N VAL A 230 -1.82 -1.39 17.40
CA VAL A 230 -2.22 -1.93 18.69
C VAL A 230 -2.69 -0.78 19.58
N PHE A 231 -3.93 -0.84 20.03
CA PHE A 231 -4.48 0.04 21.06
C PHE A 231 -4.54 -0.74 22.37
N SER A 232 -3.55 -0.57 23.24
CA SER A 232 -3.48 -1.23 24.56
C SER A 232 -2.67 -0.37 25.54
N ASP A 233 -3.07 -0.40 26.81
CA ASP A 233 -2.44 0.30 27.93
C ASP A 233 -1.62 -0.64 28.85
N MET A 234 -1.72 -1.97 28.66
CA MET A 234 -1.07 -2.97 29.51
C MET A 234 0.23 -3.53 28.91
N THR A 235 1.11 -4.02 29.80
CA THR A 235 2.33 -4.79 29.49
C THR A 235 2.26 -6.19 30.10
N ASP A 236 1.15 -6.52 30.74
CA ASP A 236 1.12 -7.59 31.73
C ASP A 236 0.65 -8.87 31.03
N THR A 237 1.59 -9.79 30.86
CA THR A 237 1.43 -11.18 30.40
C THR A 237 0.29 -11.91 31.12
N ILE A 238 -0.45 -12.80 30.44
CA ILE A 238 -0.14 -14.25 30.42
C ILE A 238 -0.81 -14.96 29.22
N GLY A 239 0.02 -15.68 28.47
CA GLY A 239 -0.31 -16.76 27.52
C GLY A 239 0.99 -17.38 26.97
N ASN A 240 1.04 -18.71 26.83
CA ASN A 240 2.19 -19.55 26.40
C ASN A 240 1.75 -20.30 25.10
N PRO A 241 2.58 -20.87 24.18
CA PRO A 241 3.90 -20.55 23.63
C PRO A 241 3.82 -20.34 22.09
N VAL A 242 2.70 -19.87 21.54
CA VAL A 242 2.70 -19.50 20.11
C VAL A 242 3.53 -18.23 20.03
N ARG A 243 4.73 -18.31 19.47
CA ARG A 243 5.53 -17.13 19.13
C ARG A 243 5.02 -16.63 17.78
N PRO A 244 4.11 -15.64 17.73
CA PRO A 244 3.70 -15.07 16.45
C PRO A 244 4.93 -14.52 15.72
N ASP A 245 4.98 -14.73 14.41
CA ASP A 245 5.91 -14.01 13.55
C ASP A 245 5.15 -12.84 12.93
N LEU A 246 5.59 -11.62 13.27
CA LEU A 246 5.04 -10.39 12.71
C LEU A 246 5.65 -10.06 11.35
N ALA A 247 6.47 -10.93 10.75
CA ALA A 247 6.88 -10.86 9.34
C ALA A 247 7.46 -9.51 8.90
N GLN A 248 8.28 -8.88 9.74
CA GLN A 248 8.85 -7.54 9.51
C GLN A 248 7.79 -6.43 9.39
N SER A 249 6.63 -6.62 10.04
CA SER A 249 5.56 -5.63 10.13
C SER A 249 6.04 -4.33 10.74
N GLU A 250 5.46 -3.23 10.26
CA GLU A 250 5.56 -1.95 10.94
C GLU A 250 4.46 -1.85 11.99
N VAL A 251 4.87 -1.61 13.23
CA VAL A 251 3.99 -1.65 14.39
C VAL A 251 3.83 -0.25 14.96
N LEU A 252 2.58 0.11 15.22
CA LEU A 252 2.18 1.36 15.85
C LEU A 252 1.40 1.04 17.12
N VAL A 253 1.90 1.46 18.27
CA VAL A 253 1.20 1.37 19.55
C VAL A 253 0.56 2.73 19.82
N ALA A 254 -0.77 2.77 19.86
CA ALA A 254 -1.56 3.99 19.92
C ALA A 254 -2.41 4.07 21.20
N LEU A 255 -2.81 5.28 21.59
CA LEU A 255 -3.42 5.59 22.90
C LEU A 255 -2.55 5.13 24.08
N TYR A 256 -1.23 5.13 23.89
CA TYR A 256 -0.31 4.67 24.90
C TYR A 256 -0.31 5.65 26.09
N HIS A 257 -0.71 5.17 27.27
CA HIS A 257 -0.62 5.95 28.51
C HIS A 257 -0.35 5.01 29.69
N ARG A 258 0.62 5.38 30.53
CA ARG A 258 0.74 4.88 31.92
C ARG A 258 0.79 6.06 32.88
N ASP A 259 0.22 5.86 34.06
CA ASP A 259 -0.10 6.90 35.04
C ASP A 259 1.12 7.72 35.51
N ASP A 260 2.36 7.24 35.31
CA ASP A 260 3.58 7.98 35.59
C ASP A 260 4.66 7.87 34.48
N ALA A 261 5.56 8.85 34.44
CA ALA A 261 6.62 8.93 33.41
C ALA A 261 7.68 7.81 33.54
N SER A 262 7.87 7.22 34.71
CA SER A 262 8.80 6.11 34.95
C SER A 262 8.28 4.77 34.41
N ASP A 263 6.99 4.51 34.58
CA ASP A 263 6.25 3.34 34.17
C ASP A 263 6.00 3.36 32.66
N GLN A 264 5.85 4.55 32.07
CA GLN A 264 5.89 4.74 30.61
C GLN A 264 7.23 4.29 30.03
N GLY A 265 8.35 4.71 30.63
CA GLY A 265 9.69 4.37 30.13
C GLY A 265 10.04 2.89 30.22
N LYS A 266 9.53 2.18 31.25
CA LYS A 266 9.71 0.73 31.36
C LYS A 266 8.79 -0.03 30.42
N GLY A 267 7.50 0.29 30.40
CA GLY A 267 6.53 -0.43 29.57
C GLY A 267 6.80 -0.29 28.07
N GLN A 268 7.26 0.89 27.63
CA GLN A 268 7.66 1.09 26.24
C GLN A 268 8.81 0.16 25.85
N LYS A 269 9.82 0.01 26.71
CA LYS A 269 10.97 -0.87 26.46
C LYS A 269 10.56 -2.34 26.40
N ASP A 270 9.64 -2.76 27.26
CA ASP A 270 9.12 -4.13 27.27
C ASP A 270 8.35 -4.43 25.97
N TRP A 271 7.54 -3.47 25.50
CA TRP A 271 6.86 -3.55 24.21
C TRP A 271 7.83 -3.56 23.02
N GLU A 272 8.83 -2.68 23.02
CA GLU A 272 9.87 -2.66 22.00
C GLU A 272 10.61 -3.98 21.92
N ALA A 273 11.00 -4.55 23.07
CA ALA A 273 11.67 -5.83 23.15
C ALA A 273 10.77 -6.96 22.64
N THR A 274 9.50 -6.94 23.02
CA THR A 274 8.50 -7.95 22.60
C THR A 274 8.32 -7.90 21.09
N PHE A 275 7.99 -6.75 20.50
CA PHE A 275 7.79 -6.64 19.04
C PHE A 275 9.04 -7.02 18.24
N LYS A 276 10.23 -6.60 18.69
CA LYS A 276 11.51 -7.02 18.06
C LYS A 276 11.71 -8.53 18.14
N ALA A 277 11.42 -9.15 19.28
CA ALA A 277 11.52 -10.60 19.45
C ALA A 277 10.52 -11.37 18.57
N LEU A 278 9.38 -10.77 18.24
CA LEU A 278 8.36 -11.31 17.34
C LEU A 278 8.61 -10.94 15.87
N GLY A 279 9.78 -10.38 15.52
CA GLY A 279 10.17 -10.12 14.14
C GLY A 279 9.53 -8.88 13.51
N ALA A 280 8.95 -7.96 14.29
CA ALA A 280 8.52 -6.66 13.78
C ALA A 280 9.68 -5.67 13.62
N ARG A 281 9.47 -4.63 12.80
CA ARG A 281 10.33 -3.45 12.75
C ARG A 281 10.15 -2.61 14.03
N ALA A 282 11.04 -1.64 14.23
CA ALA A 282 11.00 -0.76 15.40
C ALA A 282 9.60 -0.14 15.57
N PRO A 283 8.90 -0.40 16.69
CA PRO A 283 7.56 0.10 16.89
C PRO A 283 7.57 1.61 17.15
N VAL A 284 6.52 2.29 16.71
CA VAL A 284 6.26 3.70 17.03
C VAL A 284 5.22 3.75 18.14
N PHE A 285 5.46 4.57 19.17
CA PHE A 285 4.52 4.78 20.26
C PHE A 285 3.90 6.17 20.15
N LEU A 286 2.58 6.23 20.04
CA LEU A 286 1.82 7.47 20.07
C LEU A 286 1.16 7.61 21.45
N PRO A 287 1.53 8.64 22.24
CA PRO A 287 0.86 8.88 23.50
C PRO A 287 -0.60 9.28 23.28
N TRP A 288 -1.43 9.15 24.32
CA TRP A 288 -2.85 9.52 24.29
C TRP A 288 -3.12 10.85 23.58
N ALA A 289 -2.46 11.93 24.00
CA ALA A 289 -2.67 13.28 23.47
C ALA A 289 -2.25 13.44 21.99
N ALA A 290 -1.36 12.58 21.48
CA ALA A 290 -0.90 12.61 20.09
C ALA A 290 -1.63 11.60 19.20
N THR A 291 -2.46 10.73 19.77
CA THR A 291 -3.18 9.71 19.02
C THR A 291 -4.40 10.33 18.35
N THR A 292 -4.20 10.77 17.12
CA THR A 292 -5.25 11.34 16.27
C THR A 292 -5.37 10.53 14.98
N ALA A 293 -6.50 10.67 14.29
CA ALA A 293 -6.70 10.03 12.99
C ALA A 293 -5.61 10.42 11.96
N ASP A 294 -5.17 11.68 11.97
CA ASP A 294 -4.10 12.16 11.09
C ASP A 294 -2.75 11.53 11.42
N LYS A 295 -2.41 11.43 12.72
CA LYS A 295 -1.17 10.79 13.14
C LYS A 295 -1.18 9.30 12.89
N LEU A 296 -2.31 8.63 13.09
CA LEU A 296 -2.45 7.22 12.74
C LEU A 296 -2.23 7.03 11.23
N ALA A 297 -2.89 7.83 10.40
CA ALA A 297 -2.72 7.76 8.95
C ALA A 297 -1.27 8.08 8.52
N GLU A 298 -0.65 9.10 9.07
CA GLU A 298 0.76 9.47 8.79
C GLU A 298 1.73 8.32 9.07
N GLN A 299 1.58 7.64 10.22
CA GLN A 299 2.46 6.53 10.59
C GLN A 299 2.17 5.25 9.79
N LEU A 300 0.94 5.09 9.30
CA LEU A 300 0.54 3.95 8.48
C LEU A 300 0.83 4.16 6.99
N LYS A 301 0.88 5.42 6.52
CA LYS A 301 1.27 5.82 5.17
C LYS A 301 2.74 5.47 4.90
N GLY A 302 2.93 4.26 4.37
CA GLY A 302 4.17 3.76 3.81
C GLY A 302 5.26 3.40 4.81
N SER A 303 6.11 2.44 4.44
CA SER A 303 7.48 2.85 4.13
C SER A 303 7.56 2.86 2.61
N ALA A 304 7.66 4.05 2.02
CA ALA A 304 7.99 4.16 0.60
C ALA A 304 9.30 3.41 0.36
N ARG A 305 9.28 2.42 -0.53
CA ARG A 305 10.49 1.94 -1.18
C ARG A 305 10.71 2.75 -2.45
#